data_AF-A0A2V5N9R0-F1
#
_entry.id   AF-A0A2V5N9R0-F1
#
_cell.length_a   1.000
_cell.length_b   1.000
_cell.length_c   1.000
_cell.angle_alpha   90.00
_cell.angle_beta   90.00
_cell.angle_gamma   90.00
#
_symmetry.space_group_name_H-M   'P 1'
#
loop_
_entity.id
_entity.type
_entity.pdbx_description
1 polymer ?
#
loop_
_entity_poly.entity_id
_entity_poly.type
_entity_poly.pdbx_seq_one_letter_code
_entity_poly.pdbx_strand_id
1 'polypeptide(L)'
;MHITREEEIAVLYALHCHGGTASKSQVVELILRNKLLQPRVDDEEIVATGERRIVNRIAWLRQNLKQKGDLMMPRRGVWQSTPAGRRRLFRLAERLHNDADDDLGILDQEFFERLTPNFLARLRALAPQAPQI
;
A
#
# COMPACT_ATOMS: atom_id res chain seq x y z
N MET A 1 4.27 1.37 -17.64
CA MET A 1 4.76 1.21 -16.25
C MET A 1 3.83 0.24 -15.54
N HIS A 2 4.30 -0.94 -15.12
CA HIS A 2 3.45 -1.92 -14.43
C HIS A 2 3.24 -1.50 -12.98
N ILE A 3 2.17 -0.75 -12.75
CA ILE A 3 1.67 -0.41 -11.43
C ILE A 3 0.94 -1.63 -10.88
N THR A 4 1.28 -2.07 -9.66
CA THR A 4 0.66 -3.26 -9.09
C THR A 4 -0.23 -2.96 -7.90
N ARG A 5 -1.18 -3.88 -7.66
CA ARG A 5 -2.16 -3.76 -6.58
C ARG A 5 -1.48 -3.73 -5.20
N GLU A 6 -0.36 -4.42 -5.07
CA GLU A 6 0.53 -4.48 -3.90
C GLU A 6 1.06 -3.10 -3.54
N GLU A 7 1.59 -2.37 -4.53
CA GLU A 7 2.15 -1.05 -4.28
C GLU A 7 1.03 -0.07 -3.86
N GLU A 8 -0.18 -0.19 -4.44
CA GLU A 8 -1.36 0.58 -3.99
C GLU A 8 -1.72 0.29 -2.52
N ILE A 9 -1.73 -0.99 -2.13
CA ILE A 9 -2.01 -1.40 -0.74
C ILE A 9 -0.92 -0.85 0.19
N ALA A 10 0.34 -0.91 -0.20
CA ALA A 10 1.46 -0.34 0.57
C ALA A 10 1.29 1.17 0.79
N VAL A 11 0.85 1.93 -0.22
CA VAL A 11 0.55 3.36 -0.09
C VAL A 11 -0.62 3.61 0.85
N LEU A 12 -1.73 2.86 0.73
CA LEU A 12 -2.89 3.01 1.62
C LEU A 12 -2.53 2.68 3.08
N TYR A 13 -1.74 1.63 3.29
CA TYR A 13 -1.23 1.26 4.61
C TYR A 13 -0.31 2.35 5.19
N ALA A 14 0.62 2.88 4.40
CA ALA A 14 1.51 3.96 4.84
C ALA A 14 0.72 5.22 5.24
N LEU A 15 -0.31 5.59 4.47
CA LEU A 15 -1.22 6.68 4.83
C LEU A 15 -1.95 6.39 6.15
N HIS A 16 -2.44 5.16 6.34
CA HIS A 16 -3.09 4.75 7.58
C HIS A 16 -2.17 4.93 8.80
N CYS A 17 -0.91 4.49 8.71
CA CYS A 17 0.08 4.66 9.78
C CYS A 17 0.35 6.12 10.14
N HIS A 18 0.15 7.05 9.21
CA HIS A 18 0.26 8.49 9.43
C HIS A 18 -1.07 9.16 9.79
N GLY A 19 -2.08 8.41 10.27
CA GLY A 19 -3.37 8.98 10.65
C GLY A 19 -4.25 9.38 9.45
N GLY A 20 -3.95 8.82 8.27
CA GLY A 20 -4.70 9.03 7.02
C GLY A 20 -4.14 10.12 6.12
N THR A 21 -3.13 10.88 6.55
CA THR A 21 -2.55 11.99 5.77
C THR A 21 -1.03 11.99 5.83
N ALA A 22 -0.36 12.06 4.68
CA ALA A 22 1.11 12.12 4.61
C ALA A 22 1.60 12.79 3.31
N SER A 23 2.87 13.18 3.28
CA SER A 23 3.57 13.58 2.06
C SER A 23 4.11 12.37 1.27
N LYS A 24 4.47 12.58 -0.01
CA LYS A 24 5.14 11.56 -0.83
C LYS A 24 6.36 10.97 -0.11
N SER A 25 7.21 11.82 0.45
CA SER A 25 8.45 11.39 1.10
C SER A 25 8.19 10.52 2.33
N GLN A 26 7.19 10.87 3.16
CA GLN A 26 6.80 10.06 4.32
C GLN A 26 6.25 8.70 3.91
N VAL A 27 5.39 8.65 2.88
CA VAL A 27 4.87 7.39 2.33
C VAL A 27 5.99 6.49 1.84
N VAL A 28 6.90 7.04 1.01
CA VAL A 28 8.04 6.30 0.46
C VAL A 28 8.97 5.83 1.57
N GLU A 29 9.31 6.70 2.52
CA GLU A 29 10.18 6.37 3.65
C GLU A 29 9.60 5.20 4.47
N LEU A 30 8.31 5.24 4.80
CA LEU A 30 7.67 4.18 5.56
C LEU A 30 7.71 2.84 4.81
N ILE A 31 7.38 2.84 3.52
CA ILE A 31 7.39 1.63 2.67
C ILE A 31 8.78 1.01 2.62
N LEU A 32 9.81 1.81 2.38
CA LEU A 32 11.18 1.33 2.23
C LEU A 32 11.80 0.92 3.57
N ARG A 33 11.66 1.75 4.61
CA ARG A 33 12.23 1.50 5.95
C ARG A 33 11.66 0.24 6.58
N ASN A 34 10.38 -0.04 6.38
CA ASN A 34 9.73 -1.24 6.92
C ASN A 34 9.77 -2.43 5.96
N LYS A 35 10.40 -2.29 4.78
CA LYS A 35 10.50 -3.32 3.75
C LYS A 35 9.13 -3.94 3.45
N LEU A 36 8.14 -3.08 3.14
CA LEU A 36 6.78 -3.57 2.88
C LEU A 36 6.66 -4.34 1.56
N LEU A 37 7.55 -4.03 0.62
CA LEU A 37 7.58 -4.64 -0.71
C LEU A 37 8.90 -5.38 -0.93
N GLN A 38 8.83 -6.55 -1.58
CA GLN A 38 10.00 -7.22 -2.13
C GLN A 38 10.62 -6.33 -3.22
N PRO A 39 11.95 -6.17 -3.20
CA PRO A 39 12.64 -5.35 -4.19
C PRO A 39 12.55 -6.03 -5.57
N ARG A 40 12.37 -5.23 -6.62
CA ARG A 40 12.62 -5.63 -8.01
C ARG A 40 14.00 -5.15 -8.43
N VAL A 41 14.59 -5.85 -9.39
CA VAL A 41 15.90 -5.50 -9.98
C VAL A 41 15.94 -4.02 -10.41
N ASP A 42 14.82 -3.52 -10.93
CA ASP A 42 14.73 -2.17 -11.46
C ASP A 42 14.39 -1.08 -10.43
N ASP A 43 14.13 -1.43 -9.17
CA ASP A 43 13.66 -0.47 -8.15
C ASP A 43 14.69 0.62 -7.85
N GLU A 44 15.97 0.24 -7.86
CA GLU A 44 17.10 1.12 -7.55
C GLU A 44 17.60 1.90 -8.78
N GLU A 45 17.10 1.59 -9.98
CA GLU A 45 17.48 2.33 -11.19
C GLU A 45 17.05 3.79 -11.09
N ILE A 46 17.97 4.71 -11.39
CA ILE A 46 17.66 6.14 -11.49
C ILE A 46 16.98 6.40 -12.83
N VAL A 47 15.76 6.93 -12.79
CA VAL A 47 15.01 7.29 -14.00
C VAL A 47 15.29 8.73 -14.43
N ALA A 48 14.75 9.17 -15.58
CA ALA A 48 14.95 10.50 -16.14
C ALA A 48 14.63 11.68 -15.18
N THR A 49 13.81 11.44 -14.14
CA THR A 49 13.51 12.45 -13.11
C THR A 49 14.61 12.61 -12.05
N GLY A 50 15.66 11.78 -12.08
CA GLY A 50 16.71 11.71 -11.05
C GLY A 50 16.29 10.94 -9.80
N GLU A 51 15.05 10.44 -9.73
CA GLU A 51 14.58 9.61 -8.62
C GLU A 51 14.82 8.11 -8.92
N ARG A 52 14.94 7.31 -7.85
CA ARG A 52 14.87 5.84 -7.97
C ARG A 52 13.52 5.43 -8.56
N ARG A 53 13.50 4.41 -9.41
CA ARG A 53 12.29 3.97 -10.12
C ARG A 53 11.14 3.66 -9.18
N ILE A 54 11.40 3.00 -8.04
CA ILE A 54 10.35 2.71 -7.04
C ILE A 54 9.69 4.00 -6.50
N VAL A 55 10.48 5.05 -6.28
CA VAL A 55 9.98 6.35 -5.80
C VAL A 55 9.08 6.99 -6.86
N ASN A 56 9.52 6.97 -8.11
CA ASN A 56 8.72 7.46 -9.24
C ASN A 56 7.43 6.63 -9.40
N ARG A 57 7.50 5.30 -9.27
CA ARG A 57 6.30 4.44 -9.35
C ARG A 57 5.30 4.76 -8.24
N ILE A 58 5.77 4.97 -7.02
CA ILE A 58 4.92 5.40 -5.90
C ILE A 58 4.29 6.77 -6.18
N ALA A 59 5.01 7.69 -6.82
CA ALA A 59 4.45 8.98 -7.22
C ALA A 59 3.30 8.85 -8.24
N TRP A 60 3.41 7.90 -9.17
CA TRP A 60 2.36 7.60 -10.15
C TRP A 60 1.16 6.88 -9.56
N LEU A 61 1.37 5.97 -8.59
CA LEU A 61 0.29 5.27 -7.87
C LEU A 61 -0.76 6.20 -7.29
N ARG A 62 -0.32 7.36 -6.79
CA ARG A 62 -1.21 8.43 -6.33
C ARG A 62 -2.30 8.76 -7.34
N GLN A 63 -1.97 8.84 -8.63
CA GLN A 63 -2.94 9.17 -9.66
C GLN A 63 -3.97 8.04 -9.85
N ASN A 64 -3.52 6.79 -9.81
CA ASN A 64 -4.40 5.62 -9.90
C ASN A 64 -5.34 5.54 -8.69
N LEU A 65 -4.82 5.71 -7.48
CA LEU A 65 -5.62 5.73 -6.25
C LEU A 65 -6.63 6.89 -6.26
N LYS A 66 -6.28 8.04 -6.82
CA LYS A 66 -7.21 9.15 -7.03
C LYS A 66 -8.34 8.77 -7.99
N GLN A 67 -8.01 8.15 -9.13
CA GLN A 67 -9.02 7.72 -10.11
C GLN A 67 -9.97 6.67 -9.52
N LYS A 68 -9.49 5.81 -8.63
CA LYS A 68 -10.29 4.82 -7.88
C LYS A 68 -11.11 5.43 -6.74
N GLY A 69 -10.90 6.71 -6.40
CA GLY A 69 -11.54 7.36 -5.27
C GLY A 69 -10.95 6.97 -3.90
N ASP A 70 -9.84 6.23 -3.86
CA ASP A 70 -9.20 5.75 -2.62
C ASP A 70 -8.30 6.81 -1.96
N LEU A 71 -7.83 7.78 -2.74
CA LEU A 71 -6.93 8.84 -2.30
C LEU A 71 -7.40 10.19 -2.82
N MET A 72 -7.22 11.24 -2.04
CA MET A 72 -7.37 12.63 -2.49
C MET A 72 -6.15 13.47 -2.15
N MET A 73 -6.10 14.67 -2.74
CA MET A 73 -5.04 15.64 -2.49
C MET A 73 -5.67 16.99 -2.13
N PRO A 74 -5.94 17.24 -0.84
CA PRO A 74 -6.56 18.49 -0.42
C PRO A 74 -5.67 19.70 -0.72
N ARG A 75 -4.34 19.52 -0.74
CA ARG A 75 -3.34 20.54 -1.05
C ARG A 75 -2.16 19.92 -1.80
N ARG A 76 -1.38 20.74 -2.50
CA ARG A 76 -0.17 20.30 -3.21
C ARG A 76 0.79 19.60 -2.22
N GLY A 77 1.25 18.41 -2.58
CA GLY A 77 2.19 17.62 -1.77
C GLY A 77 1.57 16.84 -0.61
N VAL A 78 0.28 17.05 -0.29
CA VAL A 78 -0.42 16.34 0.79
C VAL A 78 -1.30 15.25 0.19
N TRP A 79 -1.05 14.00 0.58
CA TRP A 79 -1.85 12.83 0.18
C TRP A 79 -2.72 12.44 1.36
N GLN A 80 -4.00 12.19 1.08
CA GLN A 80 -4.96 11.82 2.10
C GLN A 80 -5.78 10.62 1.65
N SER A 81 -5.85 9.59 2.49
CA SER A 81 -6.73 8.45 2.25
C SER A 81 -8.18 8.88 2.41
N THR A 82 -9.04 8.48 1.48
CA THR A 82 -10.49 8.74 1.58
C THR A 82 -11.14 7.68 2.47
N PRO A 83 -12.41 7.86 2.87
CA PRO A 83 -13.17 6.77 3.50
C PRO A 83 -13.22 5.50 2.64
N ALA A 84 -13.27 5.62 1.31
CA ALA A 84 -13.24 4.49 0.40
C ALA A 84 -11.89 3.76 0.42
N GLY A 85 -10.78 4.51 0.39
CA GLY A 85 -9.44 3.93 0.49
C GLY A 85 -9.18 3.24 1.82
N ARG A 86 -9.64 3.84 2.92
CA ARG A 86 -9.59 3.23 4.25
C ARG A 86 -10.39 1.92 4.31
N ARG A 87 -11.63 1.91 3.80
CA ARG A 87 -12.45 0.69 3.72
C ARG A 87 -11.82 -0.38 2.83
N ARG A 88 -11.18 0.02 1.72
CA ARG A 88 -10.46 -0.93 0.85
C ARG A 88 -9.32 -1.61 1.58
N LEU A 89 -8.55 -0.86 2.38
CA LEU A 89 -7.47 -1.41 3.20
C LEU A 89 -8.00 -2.39 4.26
N PHE A 90 -9.02 -2.00 5.02
CA PHE A 90 -9.58 -2.87 6.07
C PHE A 90 -10.26 -4.13 5.52
N ARG A 91 -11.00 -4.04 4.40
CA ARG A 91 -11.57 -5.24 3.77
C ARG A 91 -10.51 -6.24 3.31
N LEU A 92 -9.35 -5.74 2.86
CA LEU A 92 -8.23 -6.62 2.54
C LEU A 92 -7.66 -7.26 3.82
N ALA A 93 -7.47 -6.47 4.87
CA ALA A 93 -6.99 -6.96 6.17
C ALA A 93 -7.89 -8.06 6.74
N GLU A 94 -9.21 -7.84 6.74
CA GLU A 94 -10.22 -8.82 7.19
C GLU A 94 -10.14 -10.11 6.38
N ARG A 95 -10.06 -10.01 5.04
CA ARG A 95 -9.88 -11.19 4.18
C ARG A 95 -8.61 -11.95 4.54
N LEU A 96 -7.46 -11.27 4.60
CA LEU A 96 -6.18 -11.89 4.95
C LEU A 96 -6.16 -12.49 6.35
N HIS A 97 -6.96 -11.96 7.28
CA HIS A 97 -7.09 -12.48 8.63
C HIS A 97 -7.95 -13.74 8.65
N ASN A 98 -9.11 -13.73 8.00
CA ASN A 98 -10.02 -14.87 7.94
C ASN A 98 -9.46 -16.01 7.07
N ASP A 99 -8.76 -15.70 5.98
CA ASP A 99 -8.09 -16.68 5.13
C ASP A 99 -6.94 -17.40 5.85
N ALA A 100 -6.46 -16.87 6.98
CA ALA A 100 -5.47 -17.54 7.82
C ALA A 100 -6.08 -18.60 8.75
N ASP A 101 -7.41 -18.57 8.94
CA ASP A 101 -8.16 -19.53 9.77
C ASP A 101 -8.79 -20.66 8.94
N ASP A 102 -9.00 -20.47 7.62
CA ASP A 102 -9.48 -21.50 6.70
C ASP A 102 -8.29 -22.26 6.04
N ASP A 103 -8.32 -23.60 6.09
CA ASP A 103 -7.36 -24.54 5.49
C ASP A 103 -7.23 -24.46 3.95
N LEU A 104 -7.76 -23.41 3.33
CA LEU A 104 -7.71 -23.09 1.90
C LEU A 104 -6.75 -21.92 1.65
N GLY A 105 -5.48 -22.13 1.97
CA GLY A 105 -4.35 -21.19 1.78
C GLY A 105 -4.02 -20.88 0.32
N ILE A 106 -5.01 -20.47 -0.48
CA ILE A 106 -4.90 -20.24 -1.93
C ILE A 106 -4.78 -18.74 -2.26
N LEU A 107 -5.20 -17.85 -1.36
CA LEU A 107 -5.16 -16.40 -1.63
C LEU A 107 -3.78 -15.75 -1.41
N ASP A 108 -2.90 -16.38 -0.63
CA ASP A 108 -1.62 -15.80 -0.20
C ASP A 108 -0.49 -15.87 -1.24
N GLN A 109 -0.38 -16.97 -2.00
CA GLN A 109 0.78 -17.18 -2.88
C GLN A 109 0.58 -16.71 -4.32
N GLU A 110 -0.63 -16.77 -4.87
CA GLU A 110 -0.85 -16.43 -6.29
C GLU A 110 -1.08 -14.94 -6.57
N PHE A 111 -1.46 -14.13 -5.56
CA PHE A 111 -1.94 -12.75 -5.82
C PHE A 111 -1.02 -11.63 -5.35
N PHE A 112 -0.04 -11.91 -4.48
CA PHE A 112 0.73 -10.87 -3.78
C PHE A 112 2.24 -11.16 -3.71
N GLU A 113 2.85 -11.49 -4.84
CA GLU A 113 4.28 -11.84 -4.96
C GLU A 113 5.23 -10.78 -4.37
N ARG A 114 4.82 -9.51 -4.33
CA ARG A 114 5.64 -8.43 -3.77
C ARG A 114 5.40 -8.11 -2.31
N LEU A 115 4.34 -8.57 -1.66
CA LEU A 115 4.15 -8.24 -0.25
C LEU A 115 5.14 -9.08 0.58
N THR A 116 5.90 -8.44 1.46
CA THR A 116 6.80 -9.20 2.34
C THR A 116 6.00 -9.94 3.41
N PRO A 117 6.51 -11.06 3.96
CA PRO A 117 5.85 -11.76 5.06
C PRO A 117 5.57 -10.84 6.27
N ASN A 118 6.49 -9.90 6.54
CA ASN A 118 6.31 -8.88 7.58
C ASN A 118 5.10 -7.98 7.28
N PHE A 119 4.93 -7.56 6.02
CA PHE A 119 3.81 -6.72 5.65
C PHE A 119 2.48 -7.48 5.69
N LEU A 120 2.45 -8.74 5.22
CA LEU A 120 1.26 -9.59 5.35
C LEU A 120 0.83 -9.74 6.81
N ALA A 121 1.76 -10.00 7.73
CA ALA A 121 1.46 -10.07 9.17
C ALA A 121 0.89 -8.75 9.71
N ARG A 122 1.43 -7.60 9.28
CA ARG A 122 0.91 -6.27 9.65
C ARG A 122 -0.49 -6.02 9.10
N LEU A 123 -0.79 -6.46 7.88
CA LEU A 123 -2.13 -6.36 7.29
C LEU A 123 -3.13 -7.23 8.06
N ARG A 124 -2.78 -8.46 8.44
CA ARG A 124 -3.63 -9.32 9.28
C ARG A 124 -3.93 -8.68 10.63
N ALA A 125 -2.91 -8.11 11.27
CA ALA A 125 -3.05 -7.41 12.55
C ALA A 125 -3.88 -6.11 12.48
N LEU A 126 -4.21 -5.64 11.27
CA LEU A 126 -5.08 -4.49 11.06
C LEU A 126 -6.56 -4.87 11.18
N ALA A 127 -6.95 -6.12 10.91
CA ALA A 127 -8.35 -6.54 10.88
C ALA A 127 -9.12 -6.25 12.19
N PRO A 128 -8.56 -6.53 13.39
CA PRO A 128 -9.26 -6.23 14.65
C PRO A 128 -9.45 -4.72 14.92
N GLN A 129 -8.76 -3.86 14.17
CA GLN A 129 -8.83 -2.40 14.28
C GLN A 129 -9.83 -1.79 13.28
N ALA A 130 -10.50 -2.63 12.47
CA ALA A 130 -11.51 -2.16 11.54
C ALA A 130 -12.64 -1.45 12.30
N PRO A 131 -13.04 -0.24 11.89
CA PRO A 131 -14.22 0.38 12.46
C PRO A 131 -15.42 -0.53 12.20
N GLN A 132 -16.23 -0.82 13.23
CA GLN A 132 -17.55 -1.43 13.02
C GLN A 132 -18.37 -0.43 12.20
N ILE A 133 -18.62 -0.77 10.93
CA ILE A 133 -19.36 0.08 9.99
C ILE A 133 -20.84 -0.27 10.05
#